data_AF-X1Q7D4-F1
#
_entry.id   AF-X1Q7D4-F1
#
_cell.length_a   1.000
_cell.length_b   1.000
_cell.length_c   1.000
_cell.angle_alpha   90.00
_cell.angle_beta   90.00
_cell.angle_gamma   90.00
#
_symmetry.space_group_name_H-M   'P 1'
#
loop_
_entity.id
_entity.type
_entity.pdbx_description
1 polymer ?
#
loop_
_entity_poly.entity_id
_entity_poly.type
_entity_poly.pdbx_seq_one_letter_code
_entity_poly.pdbx_strand_id
1 'polypeptide(L)'
;MKAASVEWQKSEWKRIDKPKVLVRKIREYLEKAVKEQVDIIVFPGFTGCFFQQLSCPDNISLRSLIKEADSREYTEQVKDLSQNYKIVICPGSYWQKEKGNIYIICPQQDGYC
;
A
#
# COMPACT_ATOMS: atom_id res chain seq x y z
N MET A 1 8.47 -16.38 -14.19
CA MET A 1 7.60 -15.45 -13.47
C MET A 1 7.15 -16.13 -12.18
N LYS A 2 7.71 -15.71 -11.05
CA LYS A 2 7.35 -16.13 -9.70
C LYS A 2 6.60 -15.00 -9.02
N ALA A 3 5.39 -15.29 -8.52
CA ALA A 3 4.57 -14.33 -7.80
C ALA A 3 4.44 -14.74 -6.33
N ALA A 4 4.34 -13.75 -5.44
CA ALA A 4 4.02 -13.96 -4.04
C ALA A 4 2.84 -13.07 -3.62
N SER A 5 1.96 -13.62 -2.78
CA SER A 5 0.91 -12.86 -2.12
C SER A 5 1.32 -12.59 -0.68
N VAL A 6 1.16 -11.36 -0.23
CA VAL A 6 1.31 -11.02 1.18
C VAL A 6 0.01 -11.34 1.90
N GLU A 7 0.10 -12.12 2.97
CA GLU A 7 -1.00 -12.31 3.90
C GLU A 7 -0.63 -11.65 5.22
N TRP A 8 -1.44 -10.66 5.62
CA TRP A 8 -1.28 -10.00 6.89
C TRP A 8 -1.89 -10.84 8.01
N GLN A 9 -1.12 -11.18 9.04
CA GLN A 9 -1.69 -11.81 10.22
C GLN A 9 -2.48 -10.78 11.04
N LYS A 10 -3.59 -11.21 11.67
CA LYS A 10 -4.42 -10.32 12.53
C LYS A 10 -3.61 -9.64 13.64
N SER A 11 -2.57 -10.31 14.15
CA SER A 11 -1.65 -9.78 15.17
C SER A 11 -0.75 -8.67 14.63
N GLU A 12 -0.40 -8.70 13.35
CA GLU A 12 0.43 -7.68 12.70
C GLU A 12 -0.35 -6.39 12.48
N TRP A 13 -1.58 -6.50 11.99
CA TRP A 13 -2.48 -5.36 11.79
C TRP A 13 -2.62 -4.48 13.03
N LYS A 14 -2.79 -5.09 14.21
CA LYS A 14 -2.97 -4.35 15.47
C LYS A 14 -1.74 -3.57 15.93
N ARG A 15 -0.56 -3.88 15.38
CA ARG A 15 0.71 -3.25 15.76
C ARG A 15 1.11 -2.12 14.80
N ILE A 16 0.36 -1.93 13.73
CA ILE A 16 0.61 -0.87 12.76
C ILE A 16 -0.27 0.31 13.13
N ASP A 17 0.35 1.28 13.80
CA ASP A 17 -0.31 2.49 14.32
C ASP A 17 0.10 3.76 13.55
N LYS A 18 1.13 3.67 12.70
CA LYS A 18 1.68 4.81 11.93
C LYS A 18 2.05 4.40 10.51
N PRO A 19 2.01 5.33 9.54
CA PRO A 19 2.35 5.05 8.14
C PRO A 19 3.77 4.49 7.98
N LYS A 20 4.73 5.05 8.73
CA LYS A 20 6.13 4.59 8.72
C LYS A 20 6.28 3.13 9.16
N VAL A 21 5.42 2.66 10.07
CA VAL A 21 5.44 1.26 10.54
C VAL A 21 4.93 0.32 9.45
N LEU A 22 3.87 0.72 8.73
CA LEU A 22 3.36 -0.02 7.57
C LEU A 22 4.42 -0.14 6.48
N VAL A 23 5.05 0.97 6.11
CA VAL A 23 6.11 1.01 5.08
C VAL A 23 7.30 0.15 5.47
N ARG A 24 7.71 0.17 6.74
CA ARG A 24 8.76 -0.73 7.23
C ARG A 24 8.34 -2.20 7.06
N LYS A 25 7.09 -2.56 7.34
CA LYS A 25 6.60 -3.93 7.11
C LYS A 25 6.57 -4.31 5.64
N ILE A 26 6.15 -3.40 4.76
CA ILE A 26 6.22 -3.61 3.30
C ILE A 26 7.67 -3.97 2.92
N ARG A 27 8.67 -3.20 3.38
CA ARG A 27 10.09 -3.49 3.13
C ARG A 27 10.53 -4.88 3.60
N GLU A 28 10.11 -5.31 4.79
CA GLU A 28 10.44 -6.66 5.29
C GLU A 28 9.88 -7.78 4.37
N TYR A 29 8.68 -7.58 3.80
CA TYR A 29 8.14 -8.53 2.81
C TYR A 29 8.89 -8.46 1.49
N LEU A 30 9.30 -7.27 1.03
CA LEU A 30 10.11 -7.12 -0.17
C LEU A 30 11.47 -7.81 -0.05
N GLU A 31 12.14 -7.67 1.10
CA GLU A 31 13.43 -8.34 1.36
C GLU A 31 13.31 -9.86 1.26
N LYS A 32 12.24 -10.43 1.82
CA LYS A 32 11.94 -11.87 1.69
C LYS A 32 11.67 -12.26 0.24
N ALA A 33 10.84 -11.48 -0.45
CA ALA A 33 10.49 -11.73 -1.84
C ALA A 33 11.72 -11.71 -2.77
N VAL A 34 12.62 -10.72 -2.58
CA VAL A 34 13.88 -10.63 -3.33
C VAL A 34 14.80 -11.81 -3.02
N LYS A 35 14.95 -12.20 -1.75
CA LYS A 35 15.75 -13.38 -1.35
C LYS A 35 15.22 -14.65 -2.03
N GLU A 36 13.91 -14.74 -2.19
CA GLU A 36 13.23 -15.86 -2.84
C GLU A 36 13.12 -15.73 -4.37
N GLN A 37 13.71 -14.70 -4.97
CA GLN A 37 13.68 -14.44 -6.42
C GLN A 37 12.24 -14.36 -6.96
N VAL A 38 11.38 -13.66 -6.22
CA VAL A 38 10.01 -13.33 -6.65
C VAL A 38 10.07 -12.14 -7.61
N ASP A 39 9.37 -12.25 -8.74
CA ASP A 39 9.27 -11.20 -9.76
C ASP A 39 8.16 -10.18 -9.43
N ILE A 40 7.06 -10.65 -8.84
CA ILE A 40 5.87 -9.85 -8.52
C ILE A 40 5.40 -10.15 -7.09
N ILE A 41 5.19 -9.12 -6.28
CA ILE A 41 4.60 -9.24 -4.96
C ILE A 41 3.26 -8.50 -4.88
N VAL A 42 2.23 -9.19 -4.40
CA VAL A 42 0.86 -8.68 -4.33
C VAL A 42 0.48 -8.43 -2.88
N PHE A 43 0.17 -7.19 -2.55
CA PHE A 43 -0.38 -6.81 -1.26
C PHE A 43 -1.91 -6.92 -1.24
N PRO A 44 -2.52 -7.24 -0.09
CA PRO A 44 -3.96 -7.31 0.06
C PRO A 44 -4.67 -6.02 -0.31
N GLY A 45 -5.92 -6.16 -0.73
CA GLY A 45 -6.82 -5.02 -0.90
C GLY A 45 -6.87 -4.15 0.36
N PHE A 46 -7.11 -2.85 0.17
CA PHE A 46 -7.14 -1.83 1.22
C PHE A 46 -5.81 -1.51 1.90
N THR A 47 -4.68 -2.10 1.51
CA THR A 47 -3.37 -1.75 2.10
C THR A 47 -3.05 -0.25 1.94
N GLY A 48 -3.36 0.34 0.78
CA GLY A 48 -3.21 1.78 0.55
C GLY A 48 -4.25 2.63 1.29
N CYS A 49 -5.51 2.17 1.39
CA CYS A 49 -6.52 2.82 2.23
C CYS A 49 -6.09 2.86 3.70
N PHE A 50 -5.48 1.78 4.18
CA PHE A 50 -4.96 1.71 5.54
C PHE A 50 -3.81 2.68 5.75
N PHE A 51 -2.89 2.79 4.79
CA PHE A 51 -1.85 3.83 4.82
C PHE A 51 -2.45 5.22 4.99
N GLN A 52 -3.44 5.58 4.16
CA GLN A 52 -4.11 6.89 4.22
C GLN A 52 -4.83 7.11 5.56
N GLN A 53 -5.42 6.06 6.14
CA GLN A 53 -6.03 6.12 7.46
C GLN A 53 -5.00 6.42 8.56
N LEU A 54 -3.84 5.78 8.51
CA LEU A 54 -2.77 6.00 9.48
C LEU A 54 -2.13 7.40 9.33
N SER A 55 -2.19 8.01 8.15
CA SER A 55 -1.66 9.36 7.89
C SER A 55 -2.58 10.47 8.39
N CYS A 56 -3.79 10.16 8.85
CA CYS A 56 -4.75 11.16 9.32
C CYS A 56 -4.59 11.48 10.81
N PRO A 57 -4.73 12.76 11.21
CA PRO A 57 -4.85 13.14 12.62
C PRO A 57 -6.02 12.44 13.33
N ASP A 58 -5.83 12.10 14.61
CA ASP A 58 -6.78 11.35 15.46
C ASP A 58 -8.19 11.97 15.58
N ASN A 59 -8.35 13.22 15.14
CA ASN A 59 -9.55 14.04 15.36
C ASN A 59 -10.45 14.11 14.11
N ILE A 60 -10.11 13.37 13.05
CA ILE A 60 -10.79 13.45 11.75
C ILE A 60 -11.69 12.23 11.56
N SER A 61 -12.95 12.46 11.19
CA SER A 61 -13.86 11.36 10.84
C SER A 61 -13.39 10.62 9.59
N LEU A 62 -13.62 9.31 9.50
CA LEU A 62 -13.31 8.51 8.31
C LEU A 62 -13.91 9.15 7.03
N ARG A 63 -15.10 9.76 7.12
CA ARG A 63 -15.74 10.45 6.00
C ARG A 63 -14.96 11.69 5.54
N SER A 64 -14.40 12.44 6.48
CA SER A 64 -13.56 13.61 6.19
C SER A 64 -12.21 13.20 5.61
N LEU A 65 -11.59 12.14 6.16
CA LEU A 65 -10.37 11.54 5.61
C LEU A 65 -10.57 11.13 4.15
N ILE A 66 -11.65 10.42 3.84
CA ILE A 66 -11.93 9.95 2.48
C ILE A 66 -12.16 11.14 1.52
N LYS A 67 -12.71 12.27 1.99
CA LYS A 67 -12.92 13.47 1.16
C LYS A 67 -11.62 14.18 0.76
N GLU A 68 -10.60 14.09 1.61
CA GLU A 68 -9.27 14.65 1.43
C GLU A 68 -8.26 13.60 0.94
N ALA A 69 -8.72 12.37 0.66
CA ALA A 69 -7.84 11.26 0.34
C ALA A 69 -7.07 11.53 -0.96
N ASP A 70 -5.77 11.66 -0.81
CA ASP A 70 -4.79 11.76 -1.86
C ASP A 70 -3.93 10.48 -1.83
N SER A 71 -3.86 9.76 -2.94
CA SER A 71 -3.08 8.53 -3.01
C SER A 71 -1.61 8.78 -3.34
N ARG A 72 -1.24 10.00 -3.74
CA ARG A 72 0.09 10.32 -4.30
C ARG A 72 1.22 9.87 -3.38
N GLU A 73 1.18 10.24 -2.10
CA GLU A 73 2.22 9.89 -1.13
C GLU A 73 2.43 8.38 -1.05
N TYR A 74 1.34 7.60 -0.97
CA TYR A 74 1.43 6.16 -0.91
C TYR A 74 1.98 5.59 -2.22
N THR A 75 1.43 6.02 -3.36
CA THR A 75 1.84 5.53 -4.69
C THR A 75 3.28 5.90 -5.04
N GLU A 76 3.79 7.05 -4.60
CA GLU A 76 5.19 7.44 -4.79
C GLU A 76 6.11 6.55 -3.93
N GLN A 77 5.76 6.31 -2.67
CA GLN A 77 6.55 5.43 -1.81
C GLN A 77 6.62 4.00 -2.32
N VAL A 78 5.52 3.43 -2.82
CA VAL A 78 5.59 2.09 -3.42
C VAL A 78 6.44 2.12 -4.71
N LYS A 79 6.53 3.26 -5.41
CA LYS A 79 7.24 3.37 -6.69
C LYS A 79 8.73 3.31 -6.44
N ASP A 80 9.16 4.11 -5.49
CA ASP A 80 10.51 4.14 -5.00
C ASP A 80 10.92 2.76 -4.48
N LEU A 81 10.04 2.07 -3.75
CA LEU A 81 10.31 0.71 -3.28
C LEU A 81 10.46 -0.29 -4.43
N SER A 82 9.55 -0.26 -5.41
CA SER A 82 9.61 -1.14 -6.58
C SER A 82 10.92 -0.95 -7.36
N GLN A 83 11.33 0.31 -7.58
CA GLN A 83 12.58 0.65 -8.25
C GLN A 83 13.82 0.23 -7.45
N ASN A 84 13.82 0.47 -6.13
CA ASN A 84 14.96 0.15 -5.27
C ASN A 84 15.20 -1.36 -5.12
N TYR A 85 14.12 -2.13 -4.95
CA TYR A 85 14.19 -3.59 -4.81
C TYR A 85 14.18 -4.32 -6.16
N LYS A 86 13.96 -3.60 -7.27
CA LYS A 86 13.85 -4.14 -8.64
C LYS A 86 12.82 -5.28 -8.72
N ILE A 87 11.65 -5.07 -8.10
CA ILE A 87 10.53 -6.03 -8.05
C ILE A 87 9.23 -5.31 -8.39
N VAL A 88 8.34 -5.97 -9.14
CA VAL A 88 7.00 -5.44 -9.41
C VAL A 88 6.15 -5.56 -8.15
N ILE A 89 5.55 -4.46 -7.71
CA ILE A 89 4.69 -4.44 -6.54
C ILE A 89 3.26 -4.20 -6.99
N CYS A 90 2.31 -5.02 -6.56
CA CYS A 90 0.89 -4.70 -6.64
C CYS A 90 0.46 -4.22 -5.25
N PRO A 91 0.23 -2.91 -5.04
CA PRO A 91 0.18 -2.30 -3.71
C PRO A 91 -1.10 -2.63 -2.93
N GLY A 92 -2.06 -3.32 -3.57
CA GLY A 92 -3.43 -3.33 -3.09
C GLY A 92 -4.12 -2.01 -3.42
N SER A 93 -5.28 -1.77 -2.81
CA SER A 93 -6.12 -0.64 -3.16
C SER A 93 -6.02 0.55 -2.20
N TYR A 94 -6.27 1.75 -2.74
CA TYR A 94 -6.30 3.03 -2.04
C TYR A 94 -7.54 3.84 -2.41
N TRP A 95 -7.87 4.84 -1.59
CA TRP A 95 -8.89 5.82 -1.94
C TRP A 95 -8.33 6.83 -2.93
N GLN A 96 -9.08 7.04 -4.02
CA GLN A 96 -8.83 8.06 -5.03
C GLN A 96 -10.08 8.89 -5.22
N LYS A 97 -9.92 10.22 -5.27
CA LYS A 97 -11.00 11.15 -5.56
C LYS A 97 -10.96 11.56 -7.03
N GLU A 98 -12.06 11.36 -7.74
CA GLU A 98 -12.22 11.80 -9.13
C GLU A 98 -13.60 12.42 -9.34
N LYS A 99 -13.64 13.64 -9.93
CA LYS A 99 -14.88 14.36 -10.27
C LYS A 99 -15.90 14.44 -9.11
N GLY A 100 -15.41 14.58 -7.87
CA GLY A 100 -16.26 14.66 -6.66
C GLY A 100 -16.73 13.31 -6.10
N ASN A 101 -16.43 12.20 -6.77
CA ASN A 101 -16.68 10.84 -6.29
C ASN A 101 -15.41 10.25 -5.67
N ILE A 102 -15.60 9.24 -4.82
CA ILE A 102 -14.51 8.49 -4.19
C ILE A 102 -14.56 7.07 -4.72
N TYR A 103 -13.40 6.58 -5.15
CA TYR A 103 -13.20 5.22 -5.63
C TYR A 103 -12.16 4.51 -4.77
N ILE A 104 -12.29 3.19 -4.69
CA ILE A 104 -11.22 2.31 -4.19
C ILE A 104 -10.55 1.76 -5.44
N ILE A 105 -9.34 2.24 -5.73
CA ILE A 105 -8.61 1.90 -6.94
C ILE A 105 -7.49 0.93 -6.59
N CYS A 106 -7.37 -0.14 -7.39
CA CYS A 106 -6.17 -0.97 -7.46
C CYS A 106 -5.45 -0.58 -8.75
N PRO A 107 -4.25 0.03 -8.69
CA PRO A 107 -3.56 0.47 -9.89
C PRO A 107 -3.10 -0.74 -10.72
N GLN A 108 -3.20 -0.60 -12.05
CA GLN A 108 -2.78 -1.61 -13.02
C GLN A 108 -1.85 -1.06 -14.13
N GLN A 109 -1.04 -0.01 -13.86
CA GLN A 109 -0.25 0.64 -14.92
C GLN A 109 1.21 0.93 -14.52
N ASP A 110 2.10 0.67 -15.49
CA ASP A 110 3.53 1.00 -15.54
C ASP A 110 4.39 0.51 -14.36
N GLY A 111 4.44 -0.82 -14.19
CA GLY A 111 5.28 -1.46 -13.16
C GLY A 111 4.54 -1.74 -11.84
N TYR A 112 3.22 -1.55 -11.84
CA TYR A 112 2.28 -1.90 -10.79
C TYR A 112 1.17 -2.76 -11.36
N CYS A 113 1.28 -4.09 -11.24
CA CYS A 113 0.37 -5.04 -11.90
C CYS A 113 -0.05 -4.54 -13.31
#